data_AF-T2M494-F1
#
_entry.id   AF-T2M494-F1
#
_cell.length_a   1.000
_cell.length_b   1.000
_cell.length_c   1.000
_cell.angle_alpha   90.00
_cell.angle_beta   90.00
_cell.angle_gamma   90.00
#
_symmetry.space_group_name_H-M   'P 1'
#
loop_
_entity.id
_entity.type
_entity.pdbx_description
1 polymer ?
#
loop_
_entity_poly.entity_id
_entity_poly.type
_entity_poly.pdbx_seq_one_letter_code
_entity_poly.pdbx_strand_id
1 'polypeptide(L)'
;MDGFTLVKYKKHSKLKRYNKEAHSYANNDDLVDIDVCKQQIIDCKVELSDSLFLKQLVALLLHSLSCVSRCCTFNEEDFVKNKDFKDIVSYGIGSLANSKTARYQFSLLLLLKEKLEVNTYLFDPILSLKEQLLIEELGVDVIQENEECKRKVSENTIFLMLHCGESLYNNLLWSNWGPSLRHIFLIGNSFSSYYTRLTSEVIKKKAWYINE
;
A
#
# COMPACT_ATOMS: atom_id res chain seq x y z
N MET A 1 -18.03 36.64 9.99
CA MET A 1 -18.44 35.77 11.12
C MET A 1 -18.76 34.45 10.49
N ASP A 2 -17.74 33.62 10.47
CA ASP A 2 -17.54 32.61 9.46
C ASP A 2 -18.23 31.38 10.01
N GLY A 3 -19.22 30.85 9.28
CA GLY A 3 -20.24 29.89 9.75
C GLY A 3 -19.73 28.50 10.16
N PHE A 4 -18.49 28.41 10.64
CA PHE A 4 -17.91 27.21 11.22
C PHE A 4 -18.48 26.98 12.63
N THR A 5 -19.19 25.86 12.76
CA THR A 5 -19.65 25.37 14.07
C THR A 5 -18.57 24.48 14.68
N LEU A 6 -18.08 24.85 15.86
CA LEU A 6 -17.11 24.06 16.60
C LEU A 6 -17.79 22.79 17.15
N VAL A 7 -17.49 21.63 16.55
CA VAL A 7 -18.12 20.36 16.94
C VAL A 7 -17.51 19.88 18.26
N LYS A 8 -18.30 19.90 19.35
CA LYS A 8 -17.87 19.34 20.65
C LYS A 8 -17.69 17.83 20.53
N TYR A 9 -16.45 17.38 20.68
CA TYR A 9 -16.10 15.96 20.73
C TYR A 9 -16.78 15.29 21.93
N LYS A 10 -17.76 14.42 21.67
CA LYS A 10 -18.24 13.47 22.70
C LYS A 10 -17.14 12.43 22.90
N LYS A 11 -16.45 12.48 24.04
CA LYS A 11 -15.61 11.37 24.52
C LYS A 11 -16.48 10.12 24.64
N HIS A 12 -16.48 9.27 23.62
CA HIS A 12 -16.94 7.90 23.76
C HIS A 12 -15.85 7.12 24.50
N SER A 13 -15.91 7.14 25.83
CA SER A 13 -15.20 6.20 26.68
C SER A 13 -15.83 4.82 26.55
N LYS A 14 -15.51 4.11 25.47
CA LYS A 14 -15.42 2.65 25.48
C LYS A 14 -14.23 2.31 24.59
N LEU A 15 -13.09 2.02 25.20
CA LEU A 15 -12.10 1.17 24.55
C LEU A 15 -12.88 -0.09 24.13
N LYS A 16 -13.18 -0.22 22.84
CA LYS A 16 -13.47 -1.54 22.30
C LYS A 16 -12.17 -2.30 22.48
N ARG A 17 -12.15 -3.13 23.54
CA ARG A 17 -11.20 -4.20 23.71
C ARG A 17 -11.07 -4.87 22.35
N TYR A 18 -9.92 -4.71 21.71
CA TYR A 18 -9.58 -5.46 20.51
C TYR A 18 -9.80 -6.93 20.91
N ASN A 19 -10.74 -7.60 20.24
CA ASN A 19 -11.04 -8.98 20.55
C ASN A 19 -9.78 -9.79 20.24
N LYS A 20 -9.08 -10.16 21.30
CA LYS A 20 -7.92 -11.04 21.34
C LYS A 20 -8.38 -12.50 21.19
N GLU A 21 -9.27 -12.73 20.24
CA GLU A 21 -9.47 -14.04 19.62
C GLU A 21 -8.58 -13.98 18.37
N ALA A 22 -7.26 -14.00 18.54
CA ALA A 22 -6.52 -15.26 18.55
C ALA A 22 -6.97 -16.14 17.38
N HIS A 23 -6.80 -15.65 16.15
CA HIS A 23 -6.42 -16.57 15.08
C HIS A 23 -5.08 -17.17 15.49
N SER A 24 -5.18 -18.37 16.05
CA SER A 24 -4.09 -19.31 16.23
C SER A 24 -3.50 -19.64 14.85
N TYR A 25 -2.59 -18.79 14.38
CA TYR A 25 -1.54 -19.18 13.43
C TYR A 25 -0.24 -19.50 14.16
N ALA A 26 -0.29 -19.72 15.48
CA ALA A 26 0.80 -20.38 16.18
C ALA A 26 0.75 -21.87 15.82
N ASN A 27 1.87 -22.35 15.25
CA ASN A 27 2.24 -23.75 15.00
C ASN A 27 2.07 -24.29 13.55
N ASN A 28 2.43 -23.51 12.55
CA ASN A 28 2.89 -24.06 11.26
C ASN A 28 4.21 -23.43 10.75
N ASP A 29 4.88 -22.61 11.57
CA ASP A 29 6.13 -21.94 11.17
C ASP A 29 7.26 -22.94 10.87
N ASP A 30 7.22 -24.15 11.42
CA ASP A 30 8.25 -25.18 11.21
C ASP A 30 8.11 -25.97 9.89
N LEU A 31 7.01 -25.82 9.14
CA LEU A 31 6.78 -26.53 7.87
C LEU A 31 6.93 -25.64 6.63
N VAL A 32 7.09 -24.33 6.80
CA VAL A 32 7.32 -23.42 5.67
C VAL A 32 8.78 -23.51 5.25
N ASP A 33 9.00 -24.19 4.13
CA ASP A 33 10.27 -24.16 3.41
C ASP A 33 10.45 -22.78 2.78
N ILE A 34 11.34 -21.99 3.38
CA ILE A 34 11.57 -20.60 2.98
C ILE A 34 12.29 -20.52 1.63
N ASP A 35 13.09 -21.53 1.27
CA ASP A 35 13.78 -21.59 -0.01
C ASP A 35 12.76 -21.85 -1.13
N VAL A 36 11.78 -22.73 -0.88
CA VAL A 36 10.64 -22.91 -1.80
C VAL A 36 9.82 -21.63 -1.92
N CYS A 37 9.54 -20.94 -0.81
CA CYS A 37 8.81 -19.67 -0.84
C CYS A 37 9.56 -18.61 -1.67
N LYS A 38 10.88 -18.49 -1.45
CA LYS A 38 11.76 -17.60 -2.20
C LYS A 38 11.76 -17.91 -3.69
N GLN A 39 11.90 -19.19 -4.06
CA GLN A 39 11.86 -19.60 -5.46
C GLN A 39 10.52 -19.23 -6.10
N GLN A 40 9.40 -19.47 -5.41
CA GLN A 40 8.07 -19.10 -5.94
C GLN A 40 7.90 -17.58 -6.11
N ILE A 41 8.50 -16.76 -5.25
CA ILE A 41 8.53 -15.29 -5.42
C ILE A 41 9.31 -14.91 -6.67
N ILE A 42 10.47 -15.55 -6.90
CA ILE A 42 11.29 -15.34 -8.09
C ILE A 42 10.52 -15.74 -9.35
N ASP A 43 9.85 -16.88 -9.34
CA ASP A 43 9.05 -17.34 -10.48
C ASP A 43 7.91 -16.35 -10.79
N CYS A 44 7.19 -15.88 -9.75
CA CYS A 44 6.15 -14.86 -9.90
C CYS A 44 6.71 -13.55 -10.47
N LYS A 45 7.95 -13.19 -10.10
CA LYS A 45 8.64 -12.01 -10.60
C LYS A 45 8.99 -12.12 -12.08
N VAL A 46 9.50 -13.27 -12.52
CA VAL A 46 9.80 -13.56 -13.94
C VAL A 46 8.52 -13.52 -14.77
N GLU A 47 7.44 -14.13 -14.29
CA GLU A 47 6.15 -14.08 -14.98
C GLU A 47 5.62 -12.64 -15.12
N LEU A 48 5.74 -11.84 -14.06
CA LEU A 48 5.31 -10.44 -14.08
C LEU A 48 6.19 -9.54 -14.93
N SER A 49 7.50 -9.79 -15.02
CA SER A 49 8.43 -8.90 -15.72
C SER A 49 8.10 -8.74 -17.21
N ASP A 50 7.59 -9.79 -17.84
CA ASP A 50 7.22 -9.78 -19.25
C ASP A 50 5.76 -9.42 -19.50
N SER A 51 4.97 -9.28 -18.43
CA SER A 51 3.54 -9.03 -18.54
C SER A 51 3.22 -7.66 -19.15
N LEU A 52 2.16 -7.62 -19.97
CA LEU A 52 1.59 -6.36 -20.45
C LEU A 52 1.13 -5.47 -19.30
N PHE A 53 0.65 -6.10 -18.22
CA PHE A 53 0.23 -5.41 -17.00
C PHE A 53 1.35 -4.54 -16.42
N LEU A 54 2.56 -5.08 -16.23
CA LEU A 54 3.67 -4.31 -15.67
C LEU A 54 4.06 -3.16 -16.59
N LYS A 55 4.12 -3.41 -17.90
CA LYS A 55 4.43 -2.38 -18.91
C LYS A 55 3.43 -1.22 -18.85
N GLN A 56 2.13 -1.54 -18.79
CA GLN A 56 1.07 -0.54 -18.68
C GLN A 56 1.10 0.20 -17.35
N LEU A 57 1.32 -0.51 -16.23
CA LEU A 57 1.39 0.09 -14.91
C LEU A 57 2.55 1.08 -14.81
N VAL A 58 3.74 0.69 -15.29
CA VAL A 58 4.90 1.58 -15.33
C VAL A 58 4.60 2.77 -16.21
N ALA A 59 4.10 2.58 -17.44
CA ALA A 59 3.74 3.69 -18.33
C ALA A 59 2.75 4.68 -17.70
N LEU A 60 1.75 4.19 -16.95
CA LEU A 60 0.79 5.02 -16.23
C LEU A 60 1.45 5.80 -15.08
N LEU A 61 2.34 5.17 -14.31
CA LEU A 61 3.10 5.85 -13.26
C LEU A 61 3.96 6.97 -13.84
N LEU A 62 4.65 6.69 -14.95
CA LEU A 62 5.48 7.67 -15.68
C LEU A 62 4.64 8.85 -16.17
N HIS A 63 3.50 8.58 -16.79
CA HIS A 63 2.59 9.62 -17.25
C HIS A 63 2.03 10.46 -16.08
N SER A 64 1.74 9.83 -14.94
CA SER A 64 1.25 10.57 -13.77
C SER A 64 2.30 11.53 -13.22
N LEU A 65 3.58 11.13 -13.19
CA LEU A 65 4.69 11.99 -12.80
C LEU A 65 4.86 13.19 -13.75
N SER A 66 4.83 12.95 -15.07
CA SER A 66 5.01 14.04 -16.04
C SER A 66 3.92 15.11 -15.95
N CYS A 67 2.68 14.70 -15.63
CA CYS A 67 1.56 15.61 -15.37
C CYS A 67 1.78 16.46 -14.11
N VAL A 68 2.42 15.90 -13.07
CA VAL A 68 2.73 16.62 -11.83
C VAL A 68 3.89 17.61 -12.02
N SER A 69 4.89 17.24 -12.83
CA SER A 69 6.11 18.04 -13.06
C SER A 69 5.96 19.14 -14.13
N ARG A 70 4.78 19.30 -14.75
CA ARG A 70 4.43 20.33 -15.76
C ARG A 70 5.34 20.37 -17.02
N CYS A 71 5.98 19.26 -17.39
CA CYS A 71 6.80 19.17 -18.61
C CYS A 71 6.15 18.23 -19.63
N CYS A 72 5.85 18.77 -20.82
CA CYS A 72 5.04 18.13 -21.87
C CYS A 72 5.85 17.29 -22.88
N THR A 73 7.03 16.79 -22.52
CA THR A 73 7.85 15.95 -23.42
C THR A 73 8.45 14.81 -22.63
N PHE A 74 8.09 13.56 -22.98
CA PHE A 74 8.53 12.36 -22.27
C PHE A 74 9.13 11.38 -23.27
N ASN A 75 10.42 11.04 -23.09
CA ASN A 75 11.04 9.85 -23.68
C ASN A 75 11.32 8.83 -22.56
N GLU A 76 11.24 7.53 -22.86
CA GLU A 76 11.51 6.45 -21.87
C GLU A 76 12.91 6.56 -21.23
N GLU A 77 13.89 7.14 -21.93
CA GLU A 77 15.25 7.38 -21.42
C GLU A 77 15.33 8.50 -20.37
N ASP A 78 14.39 9.45 -20.35
CA ASP A 78 14.39 10.57 -19.38
C ASP A 78 14.00 10.11 -17.96
N PHE A 79 13.34 8.96 -17.84
CA PHE A 79 12.91 8.39 -16.56
C PHE A 79 14.08 8.03 -15.64
N VAL A 80 15.18 7.52 -16.19
CA VAL A 80 16.37 7.13 -15.41
C VAL A 80 17.04 8.35 -14.76
N LYS A 81 16.81 9.56 -15.28
CA LYS A 81 17.44 10.80 -14.80
C LYS A 81 16.58 11.63 -13.84
N ASN A 82 15.24 11.49 -13.87
CA ASN A 82 14.33 12.21 -12.97
C ASN A 82 13.68 11.24 -11.97
N LYS A 83 14.45 10.83 -10.96
CA LYS A 83 13.94 10.05 -9.81
C LYS A 83 13.16 10.95 -8.86
N ASP A 84 11.91 11.21 -9.18
CA ASP A 84 11.02 12.01 -8.32
C ASP A 84 10.44 11.19 -7.14
N PHE A 85 10.55 9.86 -7.16
CA PHE A 85 10.11 9.01 -6.07
C PHE A 85 11.22 8.75 -5.08
N LYS A 86 10.90 8.88 -3.80
CA LYS A 86 11.83 8.54 -2.70
C LYS A 86 11.60 7.12 -2.19
N ASP A 87 10.33 6.76 -2.02
CA ASP A 87 9.94 5.55 -1.30
C ASP A 87 8.78 4.82 -1.98
N ILE A 88 8.74 3.49 -1.81
CA ILE A 88 7.55 2.66 -1.98
C ILE A 88 7.21 2.03 -0.63
N VAL A 89 5.95 2.09 -0.25
CA VAL A 89 5.44 1.48 0.99
C VAL A 89 4.33 0.52 0.65
N SER A 90 4.50 -0.75 0.97
CA SER A 90 3.51 -1.80 0.77
C SER A 90 2.83 -2.17 2.09
N TYR A 91 1.51 -2.05 2.14
CA TYR A 91 0.70 -2.45 3.28
C TYR A 91 -0.26 -3.58 2.91
N GLY A 92 -0.32 -4.61 3.77
CA GLY A 92 -1.38 -5.61 3.69
C GLY A 92 -1.21 -6.60 2.54
N ILE A 93 -0.01 -7.12 2.34
CA ILE A 93 0.32 -8.03 1.23
C ILE A 93 -0.17 -9.46 1.45
N GLY A 94 -0.35 -9.86 2.71
CA GLY A 94 -0.67 -11.20 3.18
C GLY A 94 0.56 -12.09 3.43
N SER A 95 0.31 -13.37 3.70
CA SER A 95 1.37 -14.36 3.91
C SER A 95 1.97 -14.80 2.58
N LEU A 96 3.27 -14.57 2.41
CA LEU A 96 4.04 -14.98 1.24
C LEU A 96 4.10 -16.50 1.10
N ALA A 97 4.18 -17.22 2.23
CA ALA A 97 4.19 -18.67 2.25
C ALA A 97 2.86 -19.26 1.73
N ASN A 98 1.74 -18.70 2.18
CA ASN A 98 0.42 -19.31 2.00
C ASN A 98 -0.40 -18.72 0.85
N SER A 99 0.00 -17.58 0.28
CA SER A 99 -0.78 -16.88 -0.75
C SER A 99 0.02 -16.61 -2.02
N LYS A 100 -0.40 -17.23 -3.12
CA LYS A 100 0.12 -16.93 -4.47
C LYS A 100 -0.10 -15.46 -4.83
N THR A 101 -1.21 -14.87 -4.41
CA THR A 101 -1.48 -13.44 -4.62
C THR A 101 -0.49 -12.56 -3.85
N ALA A 102 -0.18 -12.90 -2.59
CA ALA A 102 0.82 -12.17 -1.81
C ALA A 102 2.19 -12.20 -2.48
N ARG A 103 2.59 -13.36 -3.02
CA ARG A 103 3.83 -13.50 -3.79
C ARG A 103 3.85 -12.60 -5.02
N TYR A 104 2.80 -12.56 -5.84
CA TYR A 104 2.78 -11.62 -6.98
C TYR A 104 2.82 -10.16 -6.56
N GLN A 105 2.13 -9.77 -5.48
CA GLN A 105 2.21 -8.39 -4.98
C GLN A 105 3.62 -8.05 -4.51
N PHE A 106 4.30 -8.99 -3.88
CA PHE A 106 5.68 -8.80 -3.44
C PHE A 106 6.64 -8.76 -4.62
N SER A 107 6.47 -9.64 -5.61
CA SER A 107 7.21 -9.62 -6.87
C SER A 107 7.02 -8.31 -7.62
N LEU A 108 5.80 -7.74 -7.61
CA LEU A 108 5.55 -6.40 -8.16
C LEU A 108 6.32 -5.31 -7.40
N LEU A 109 6.34 -5.35 -6.06
CA LEU A 109 7.15 -4.43 -5.25
C LEU A 109 8.63 -4.53 -5.62
N LEU A 110 9.18 -5.73 -5.76
CA LEU A 110 10.57 -5.95 -6.17
C LEU A 110 10.85 -5.40 -7.58
N LEU A 111 9.94 -5.59 -8.54
CA LEU A 111 10.09 -5.05 -9.89
C LEU A 111 10.04 -3.52 -9.92
N LEU A 112 9.16 -2.92 -9.14
CA LEU A 112 9.10 -1.45 -9.02
C LEU A 112 10.34 -0.91 -8.30
N LYS A 113 10.82 -1.57 -7.25
CA LYS A 113 12.10 -1.25 -6.60
C LYS A 113 13.24 -1.18 -7.60
N GLU A 114 13.38 -2.20 -8.45
CA GLU A 114 14.46 -2.28 -9.44
C GLU A 114 14.33 -1.22 -10.53
N LYS A 115 13.11 -0.96 -11.00
CA LYS A 115 12.87 0.03 -12.05
C LYS A 115 13.06 1.46 -11.54
N LEU A 116 12.56 1.76 -10.36
CA LEU A 116 12.57 3.13 -9.81
C LEU A 116 13.82 3.43 -8.98
N GLU A 117 14.54 2.39 -8.52
CA GLU A 117 15.73 2.48 -7.67
C GLU A 117 15.50 3.34 -6.41
N VAL A 118 14.45 2.97 -5.65
CA VAL A 118 13.93 3.69 -4.47
C VAL A 118 13.96 2.83 -3.21
N ASN A 119 13.83 3.47 -2.04
CA ASN A 119 13.68 2.73 -0.79
C ASN A 119 12.33 2.02 -0.77
N THR A 120 12.27 0.86 -0.14
CA THR A 120 11.06 0.04 -0.13
C THR A 120 10.80 -0.50 1.24
N TYR A 121 9.58 -0.29 1.70
CA TYR A 121 9.11 -0.69 3.02
C TYR A 121 7.90 -1.60 2.90
N LEU A 122 7.79 -2.57 3.79
CA LEU A 122 6.66 -3.50 3.81
C LEU A 122 6.16 -3.71 5.24
N PHE A 123 4.84 -3.64 5.42
CA PHE A 123 4.17 -4.07 6.64
C PHE A 123 2.96 -4.94 6.33
N ASP A 124 2.88 -6.07 7.02
CA ASP A 124 1.64 -6.81 7.18
C ASP A 124 1.64 -7.54 8.53
N PRO A 125 0.59 -7.40 9.36
CA PRO A 125 0.54 -8.00 10.68
C PRO A 125 0.56 -9.54 10.69
N ILE A 126 0.35 -10.20 9.54
CA ILE A 126 0.31 -11.66 9.46
C ILE A 126 1.65 -12.29 9.05
N LEU A 127 2.68 -11.48 8.78
CA LEU A 127 4.00 -11.98 8.39
C LEU A 127 4.69 -12.69 9.56
N SER A 128 5.15 -13.91 9.32
CA SER A 128 6.00 -14.62 10.27
C SER A 128 7.42 -14.07 10.28
N LEU A 129 8.20 -14.38 11.32
CA LEU A 129 9.59 -13.95 11.41
C LEU A 129 10.43 -14.43 10.22
N LYS A 130 10.16 -15.65 9.72
CA LYS A 130 10.86 -16.21 8.55
C LYS A 130 10.53 -15.41 7.28
N GLU A 131 9.27 -15.02 7.11
CA GLU A 131 8.86 -14.18 5.97
C GLU A 131 9.49 -12.79 6.06
N GLN A 132 9.56 -12.20 7.26
CA GLN A 132 10.22 -10.91 7.47
C GLN A 132 11.71 -10.96 7.11
N LEU A 133 12.44 -11.98 7.58
CA LEU A 133 13.85 -12.18 7.23
C LEU A 133 14.05 -12.38 5.72
N LEU A 134 13.16 -13.13 5.06
CA LEU A 134 13.20 -13.30 3.61
C LEU A 134 12.95 -11.98 2.86
N ILE A 135 12.02 -11.15 3.35
CA ILE A 135 11.73 -9.83 2.77
C ILE A 135 12.97 -8.92 2.87
N GLU A 136 13.64 -8.91 4.03
CA GLU A 136 14.89 -8.17 4.25
C GLU A 136 16.03 -8.71 3.38
N GLU A 137 16.17 -10.04 3.26
CA GLU A 137 17.15 -10.68 2.38
C GLU A 137 16.97 -10.25 0.92
N LEU A 138 15.72 -10.06 0.48
CA LEU A 138 15.37 -9.58 -0.86
C LEU A 138 15.41 -8.04 -0.99
N GLY A 139 15.97 -7.36 0.02
CA GLY A 139 16.30 -5.94 -0.01
C GLY A 139 15.13 -5.00 0.29
N VAL A 140 14.06 -5.47 0.92
CA VAL A 140 12.92 -4.65 1.33
C VAL A 140 12.92 -4.51 2.86
N ASP A 141 12.79 -3.29 3.36
CA ASP A 141 12.79 -3.03 4.80
C ASP A 141 11.44 -3.43 5.41
N VAL A 142 11.46 -4.29 6.42
CA VAL A 142 10.25 -4.64 7.16
C VAL A 142 9.97 -3.57 8.22
N ILE A 143 8.79 -2.97 8.15
CA ILE A 143 8.31 -2.04 9.17
C ILE A 143 7.97 -2.86 10.41
N GLN A 144 8.60 -2.55 11.55
CA GLN A 144 8.44 -3.34 12.78
C GLN A 144 7.18 -2.94 13.58
N GLU A 145 6.78 -1.67 13.48
CA GLU A 145 5.63 -1.14 14.21
C GLU A 145 4.41 -0.96 13.31
N ASN A 146 3.23 -1.33 13.82
CA ASN A 146 1.99 -1.10 13.10
C ASN A 146 1.63 0.39 13.10
N GLU A 147 1.97 1.08 12.02
CA GLU A 147 1.65 2.50 11.81
C GLU A 147 0.15 2.74 11.52
N GLU A 148 -0.66 1.69 11.39
CA GLU A 148 -2.07 1.75 10.99
C GLU A 148 -2.29 2.51 9.67
N CYS A 149 -1.30 2.46 8.77
CA CYS A 149 -1.25 3.23 7.51
C CYS A 149 -1.26 4.76 7.70
N LYS A 150 -0.82 5.29 8.84
CA LYS A 150 -0.77 6.75 9.12
C LYS A 150 0.58 7.39 8.78
N ARG A 151 1.33 6.79 7.84
CA ARG A 151 2.66 7.28 7.45
C ARG A 151 2.55 8.64 6.77
N LYS A 152 3.18 9.65 7.38
CA LYS A 152 3.25 10.99 6.82
C LYS A 152 4.36 11.09 5.78
N VAL A 153 4.11 11.81 4.70
CA VAL A 153 5.06 11.99 3.60
C VAL A 153 5.30 13.47 3.27
N SER A 154 6.52 13.78 2.89
CA SER A 154 6.94 15.08 2.35
C SER A 154 7.55 15.00 0.96
N GLU A 155 7.79 13.77 0.48
CA GLU A 155 8.42 13.45 -0.81
C GLU A 155 7.52 12.46 -1.54
N ASN A 156 7.62 12.36 -2.86
CA ASN A 156 6.71 11.47 -3.59
C ASN A 156 6.95 10.02 -3.17
N THR A 157 5.88 9.40 -2.69
CA THR A 157 5.88 8.05 -2.15
C THR A 157 4.77 7.25 -2.81
N ILE A 158 5.12 6.08 -3.31
CA ILE A 158 4.14 5.12 -3.83
C ILE A 158 3.62 4.29 -2.67
N PHE A 159 2.30 4.17 -2.54
CA PHE A 159 1.66 3.27 -1.60
C PHE A 159 1.01 2.11 -2.35
N LEU A 160 1.53 0.89 -2.14
CA LEU A 160 0.92 -0.35 -2.62
C LEU A 160 -0.05 -0.86 -1.56
N MET A 161 -1.35 -0.73 -1.82
CA MET A 161 -2.42 -1.05 -0.87
C MET A 161 -3.49 -1.95 -1.51
N LEU A 162 -3.07 -2.93 -2.31
CA LEU A 162 -3.95 -3.72 -3.19
C LEU A 162 -5.02 -4.54 -2.44
N HIS A 163 -4.77 -4.92 -1.18
CA HIS A 163 -5.71 -5.67 -0.35
C HIS A 163 -6.09 -4.97 0.96
N CYS A 164 -5.75 -3.70 1.08
CA CYS A 164 -6.13 -2.91 2.25
C CYS A 164 -7.64 -2.64 2.29
N GLY A 165 -8.20 -2.65 3.50
CA GLY A 165 -9.57 -2.22 3.75
C GLY A 165 -9.71 -0.69 3.74
N GLU A 166 -10.96 -0.22 3.61
CA GLU A 166 -11.36 1.20 3.56
C GLU A 166 -10.71 2.06 4.66
N SER A 167 -10.68 1.56 5.90
CA SER A 167 -10.14 2.30 7.04
C SER A 167 -8.65 2.64 6.90
N LEU A 168 -7.87 1.79 6.24
CA LEU A 168 -6.45 2.00 6.04
C LEU A 168 -6.20 3.11 5.01
N TYR A 169 -6.98 3.14 3.92
CA TYR A 169 -6.94 4.27 2.98
C TYR A 169 -7.33 5.58 3.66
N ASN A 170 -8.39 5.57 4.47
CA ASN A 170 -8.80 6.76 5.21
C ASN A 170 -7.70 7.25 6.15
N ASN A 171 -7.02 6.34 6.85
CA ASN A 171 -5.91 6.71 7.74
C ASN A 171 -4.77 7.40 6.97
N LEU A 172 -4.37 6.85 5.81
CA LEU A 172 -3.32 7.40 4.98
C LEU A 172 -3.66 8.79 4.43
N LEU A 173 -4.89 8.94 3.91
CA LEU A 173 -5.37 10.23 3.38
C LEU A 173 -5.52 11.26 4.50
N TRP A 174 -6.05 10.85 5.65
CA TRP A 174 -6.23 11.74 6.80
C TRP A 174 -4.89 12.21 7.38
N SER A 175 -3.91 11.31 7.52
CA SER A 175 -2.59 11.67 8.07
C SER A 175 -1.82 12.67 7.19
N ASN A 176 -2.14 12.72 5.89
CA ASN A 176 -1.48 13.54 4.89
C ASN A 176 -2.38 14.65 4.31
N TRP A 177 -3.54 14.90 4.93
CA TRP A 177 -4.52 15.85 4.40
C TRP A 177 -3.91 17.24 4.21
N GLY A 178 -4.27 17.91 3.10
CA GLY A 178 -3.73 19.21 2.71
C GLY A 178 -2.57 19.10 1.71
N PRO A 179 -1.55 19.98 1.80
CA PRO A 179 -0.49 20.04 0.79
C PRO A 179 0.28 18.73 0.58
N SER A 180 0.41 17.90 1.62
CA SER A 180 1.13 16.62 1.57
C SER A 180 0.46 15.56 0.69
N LEU A 181 -0.85 15.68 0.40
CA LEU A 181 -1.55 14.74 -0.48
C LEU A 181 -0.93 14.65 -1.88
N ARG A 182 -0.28 15.73 -2.36
CA ARG A 182 0.37 15.76 -3.68
C ARG A 182 1.51 14.74 -3.82
N HIS A 183 2.04 14.28 -2.70
CA HIS A 183 3.15 13.36 -2.63
C HIS A 183 2.71 11.89 -2.56
N ILE A 184 1.41 11.62 -2.49
CA ILE A 184 0.88 10.26 -2.40
C ILE A 184 0.52 9.74 -3.79
N PHE A 185 1.18 8.65 -4.19
CA PHE A 185 0.86 7.89 -5.39
C PHE A 185 0.28 6.55 -4.97
N LEU A 186 -1.04 6.42 -5.05
CA LEU A 186 -1.75 5.26 -4.51
C LEU A 186 -2.03 4.22 -5.61
N ILE A 187 -1.50 3.01 -5.44
CA ILE A 187 -1.85 1.84 -6.23
C ILE A 187 -2.65 0.90 -5.35
N GLY A 188 -3.95 0.84 -5.58
CA GLY A 188 -4.88 0.13 -4.71
C GLY A 188 -6.21 -0.18 -5.38
N ASN A 189 -7.18 -0.56 -4.55
CA ASN A 189 -8.55 -0.81 -4.97
C ASN A 189 -9.21 0.46 -5.50
N SER A 190 -10.06 0.30 -6.51
CA SER A 190 -10.86 1.40 -7.03
C SER A 190 -11.77 1.96 -5.95
N PHE A 191 -11.66 3.26 -5.66
CA PHE A 191 -12.57 3.92 -4.71
C PHE A 191 -14.02 3.93 -5.20
N SER A 192 -14.23 3.91 -6.51
CA SER A 192 -15.56 3.78 -7.12
C SER A 192 -16.25 2.47 -6.72
N SER A 193 -15.48 1.42 -6.42
CA SER A 193 -16.04 0.13 -5.98
C SER A 193 -16.70 0.20 -4.60
N TYR A 194 -16.38 1.20 -3.76
CA TYR A 194 -17.07 1.38 -2.49
C TYR A 194 -18.50 1.87 -2.69
N TYR A 195 -18.74 2.76 -3.66
CA TYR A 195 -20.08 3.25 -3.98
C TYR A 195 -21.00 2.16 -4.54
N THR A 196 -20.45 1.17 -5.25
CA THR A 196 -21.23 0.06 -5.81
C THR A 196 -21.50 -1.05 -4.79
N ARG A 197 -20.64 -1.21 -3.77
CA ARG A 197 -20.75 -2.26 -2.75
C ARG A 197 -21.52 -1.83 -1.50
N LEU A 198 -21.56 -0.54 -1.20
CA LEU A 198 -22.21 -0.01 0.01
C LEU A 198 -23.60 0.53 -0.33
N THR A 199 -24.59 0.21 0.50
CA THR A 199 -25.92 0.82 0.37
C THR A 199 -25.85 2.30 0.75
N SER A 200 -26.78 3.09 0.21
CA SER A 200 -26.89 4.53 0.50
C SER A 200 -27.00 4.81 2.01
N GLU A 201 -27.61 3.91 2.78
CA GLU A 201 -27.71 4.01 4.24
C GLU A 201 -26.36 3.81 4.94
N VAL A 202 -25.56 2.83 4.50
CA VAL A 202 -24.21 2.59 5.05
C VAL A 202 -23.29 3.75 4.72
N ILE A 203 -23.37 4.28 3.49
CA ILE A 203 -22.63 5.47 3.08
C ILE A 203 -23.04 6.68 3.93
N LYS A 204 -24.34 6.97 4.08
CA LYS A 204 -24.81 8.06 4.95
C LYS A 204 -24.36 7.91 6.39
N LYS A 205 -24.20 6.68 6.90
CA LYS A 205 -23.75 6.44 8.27
C LYS A 205 -22.23 6.59 8.44
N LYS A 206 -21.45 6.07 7.49
CA LYS A 206 -19.98 6.04 7.59
C LYS A 206 -19.30 7.28 7.02
N ALA A 207 -19.88 7.86 5.98
CA ALA A 207 -19.35 8.97 5.21
C ALA A 207 -20.42 10.05 5.02
N TRP A 208 -21.12 10.41 6.11
CA TRP A 208 -22.19 11.40 6.13
C TRP A 208 -21.79 12.73 5.47
N TYR A 209 -20.50 13.08 5.56
CA TYR A 209 -19.88 14.29 5.03
C TYR A 209 -19.66 14.29 3.51
N ILE A 210 -19.97 13.21 2.79
CA ILE A 210 -19.81 13.13 1.32
C ILE A 210 -21.06 13.67 0.58
N ASN A 211 -22.20 13.83 1.25
CA ASN A 211 -23.46 14.24 0.62
C ASN A 211 -23.86 15.72 0.89
N GLU A 212 -22.88 16.60 1.18
CA GLU A 212 -23.10 18.05 1.26
C GLU A 212 -22.62 18.77 -0.01
#